data_AF-A0A432GP99-F1
#
_entry.id   AF-A0A432GP99-F1
#
_cell.length_a   1.000
_cell.length_b   1.000
_cell.length_c   1.000
_cell.angle_alpha   90.00
_cell.angle_beta   90.00
_cell.angle_gamma   90.00
#
_symmetry.space_group_name_H-M   'P 1'
#
loop_
_entity.id
_entity.type
_entity.pdbx_description
1 polymer ?
#
loop_
_entity_poly.entity_id
_entity_poly.type
_entity_poly.pdbx_seq_one_letter_code
_entity_poly.pdbx_strand_id
1 'polypeptide(L)'
;MVSQDILIINRLGLHARAAAQLVRMANEYPCDIRLTMDERNSDAKSVMEVLMLGATEGTTLKLSADGKKEDEALKSIVDLFAARFNELE
;
A
#
# COMPACT_ATOMS: atom_id res chain seq x y z
N MET A 1 8.29 -1.17 -14.65
CA MET A 1 7.10 -1.61 -13.88
C MET A 1 7.31 -2.98 -13.23
N VAL A 2 7.14 -3.04 -11.90
CA VAL A 2 7.05 -4.27 -11.09
C VAL A 2 5.73 -4.34 -10.33
N SER A 3 5.26 -5.54 -9.99
CA SER A 3 4.03 -5.70 -9.20
C SER A 3 3.99 -7.00 -8.42
N GLN A 4 3.28 -6.99 -7.30
CA GLN A 4 3.09 -8.14 -6.43
C GLN A 4 1.74 -8.09 -5.71
N ASP A 5 1.12 -9.26 -5.49
CA ASP A 5 -0.07 -9.37 -4.64
C ASP A 5 0.31 -9.37 -3.15
N ILE A 6 -0.44 -8.62 -2.35
CA ILE A 6 -0.24 -8.46 -0.91
C ILE A 6 -1.54 -8.74 -0.16
N LEU A 7 -1.46 -9.47 0.95
CA LEU A 7 -2.58 -9.74 1.83
C LEU A 7 -2.58 -8.74 2.99
N ILE A 8 -3.72 -8.10 3.23
CA ILE A 8 -3.90 -7.24 4.39
C ILE A 8 -4.13 -8.10 5.63
N ILE A 9 -3.20 -8.05 6.56
CA ILE A 9 -3.19 -8.88 7.79
C ILE A 9 -3.25 -8.04 9.07
N ASN A 10 -3.38 -6.72 8.94
CA ASN A 10 -3.51 -5.80 10.05
C ASN A 10 -5.00 -5.56 10.35
N ARG A 11 -5.36 -5.45 11.64
CA ARG A 11 -6.74 -5.72 12.10
C ARG A 11 -7.78 -4.75 11.55
N LEU A 12 -7.41 -3.49 11.40
CA LEU A 12 -8.31 -2.43 10.92
C LEU A 12 -8.16 -2.16 9.42
N GLY A 13 -7.31 -2.93 8.70
CA GLY A 13 -7.02 -2.72 7.29
C GLY A 13 -6.35 -1.38 6.98
N LEU A 14 -6.64 -0.79 5.82
CA LEU A 14 -6.09 0.53 5.43
C LEU A 14 -6.83 1.71 6.08
N HIS A 15 -6.92 1.71 7.41
CA HIS A 15 -7.48 2.82 8.20
C HIS A 15 -6.54 4.04 8.24
N ALA A 16 -6.99 5.16 8.81
CA ALA A 16 -6.28 6.45 8.81
C ALA A 16 -4.78 6.41 9.18
N ARG A 17 -4.40 5.63 10.20
CA ARG A 17 -3.00 5.53 10.62
C ARG A 17 -2.17 4.66 9.66
N ALA A 18 -2.69 3.51 9.25
CA ALA A 18 -2.03 2.65 8.26
C ALA A 18 -1.87 3.38 6.92
N ALA A 19 -2.93 4.03 6.44
CA ALA A 19 -2.92 4.86 5.24
C ALA A 19 -1.88 5.99 5.32
N ALA A 20 -1.78 6.70 6.46
CA ALA A 20 -0.79 7.75 6.64
C ALA A 20 0.66 7.21 6.64
N GLN A 21 0.91 6.01 7.17
CA GLN A 21 2.23 5.37 7.09
C GLN A 21 2.56 4.96 5.65
N LEU A 22 1.61 4.31 4.96
CA LEU A 22 1.76 3.93 3.56
C LEU A 22 2.09 5.13 2.68
N VAL A 23 1.29 6.20 2.78
CA VAL A 23 1.45 7.42 1.97
C VAL A 23 2.79 8.09 2.25
N ARG A 24 3.22 8.14 3.51
CA ARG A 24 4.55 8.67 3.85
C ARG A 24 5.65 7.87 3.15
N MET A 25 5.64 6.54 3.30
CA MET A 25 6.60 5.64 2.66
C MET A 25 6.57 5.78 1.13
N ALA A 26 5.39 5.73 0.52
CA ALA A 26 5.22 5.81 -0.92
C ALA A 26 5.77 7.13 -1.51
N ASN A 27 5.59 8.25 -0.80
CA ASN A 27 6.08 9.56 -1.24
C ASN A 27 7.61 9.71 -1.18
N GLU A 28 8.35 8.81 -0.53
CA GLU A 28 9.82 8.81 -0.55
C GLU A 28 10.40 8.35 -1.90
N TYR A 29 9.59 7.68 -2.73
CA TYR A 29 10.06 7.07 -3.98
C TYR A 29 9.64 7.87 -5.22
N PRO A 30 10.57 8.11 -6.18
CA PRO A 30 10.30 8.82 -7.43
C PRO A 30 9.71 7.90 -8.51
N CYS A 31 8.65 7.16 -8.17
CA CYS A 31 7.89 6.29 -9.07
C CYS A 31 6.40 6.40 -8.81
N ASP A 32 5.58 6.00 -9.77
CA ASP A 32 4.14 5.86 -9.57
C ASP A 32 3.87 4.57 -8.80
N ILE A 33 3.05 4.64 -7.75
CA ILE A 33 2.75 3.49 -6.90
C ILE A 33 1.23 3.36 -6.78
N ARG A 34 0.69 2.22 -7.20
CA ARG A 34 -0.75 1.98 -7.21
C ARG A 34 -1.12 0.74 -6.41
N LEU A 35 -2.27 0.83 -5.75
CA LEU A 35 -2.99 -0.28 -5.15
C LEU A 35 -4.22 -0.60 -6.01
N THR A 36 -4.37 -1.85 -6.39
CA THR A 36 -5.55 -2.35 -7.10
C THR A 36 -6.31 -3.32 -6.20
N MET A 37 -7.60 -3.04 -5.99
CA MET A 37 -8.56 -3.93 -5.34
C MET A 37 -9.70 -4.17 -6.32
N ASP A 38 -9.89 -5.41 -6.76
CA ASP A 38 -10.82 -5.74 -7.84
C ASP A 38 -10.54 -4.87 -9.10
N GLU A 39 -11.50 -4.00 -9.49
CA GLU A 39 -11.36 -3.06 -10.61
C GLU A 39 -10.94 -1.64 -10.16
N ARG A 40 -10.86 -1.39 -8.84
CA ARG A 40 -10.53 -0.08 -8.29
C ARG A 40 -9.02 0.08 -8.20
N ASN A 41 -8.51 1.13 -8.84
CA ASN A 41 -7.12 1.54 -8.74
C ASN A 41 -7.03 2.82 -7.90
N SER A 42 -6.08 2.86 -6.97
CA SER A 42 -5.83 4.01 -6.11
C SER A 42 -4.34 4.34 -6.08
N ASP A 43 -4.03 5.63 -6.06
CA ASP A 43 -2.68 6.13 -5.84
C ASP A 43 -2.26 5.92 -4.37
N ALA A 44 -1.21 5.14 -4.15
CA ALA A 44 -0.67 4.88 -2.82
C ALA A 44 -0.06 6.13 -2.17
N LYS A 45 0.16 7.20 -2.93
CA LYS A 45 0.64 8.51 -2.45
C LYS A 45 -0.50 9.46 -2.04
N SER A 46 -1.76 9.09 -2.30
CA SER A 46 -2.93 9.88 -1.91
C SER A 46 -3.65 9.24 -0.72
N VAL A 47 -3.56 9.89 0.44
CA VAL A 47 -4.24 9.41 1.66
C VAL A 47 -5.75 9.26 1.47
N MET A 48 -6.37 10.13 0.69
CA MET A 48 -7.80 10.07 0.43
C MET A 48 -8.16 8.85 -0.41
N GLU A 49 -7.40 8.55 -1.48
CA GLU A 49 -7.66 7.39 -2.32
C GLU A 49 -7.41 6.08 -1.59
N VAL A 50 -6.33 6.00 -0.81
CA VAL A 50 -6.05 4.82 0.04
C VAL A 50 -7.20 4.56 1.02
N LEU A 51 -7.74 5.60 1.66
CA LEU A 51 -8.89 5.47 2.56
C LEU A 51 -10.17 5.05 1.83
N MET A 52 -10.41 5.60 0.64
CA MET A 52 -11.58 5.26 -0.18
C MET A 52 -11.53 3.84 -0.77
N LEU A 53 -10.33 3.25 -0.89
CA LEU A 53 -10.16 1.85 -1.28
C LEU A 53 -10.94 0.93 -0.32
N GLY A 54 -10.99 1.29 0.97
CA GLY A 54 -11.78 0.56 1.97
C GLY A 54 -11.31 -0.88 2.20
N ALA A 55 -10.02 -1.16 1.94
CA ALA A 55 -9.49 -2.51 2.03
C ALA A 55 -9.30 -2.94 3.49
N THR A 56 -9.96 -4.03 3.86
CA THR A 56 -10.02 -4.57 5.22
C THR A 56 -9.07 -5.75 5.39
N GLU A 57 -8.92 -6.22 6.63
CA GLU A 57 -8.22 -7.49 6.91
C GLU A 57 -8.77 -8.64 6.04
N GLY A 58 -7.88 -9.47 5.52
CA GLY A 58 -8.21 -10.59 4.63
C GLY A 58 -8.33 -10.21 3.15
N THR A 59 -8.34 -8.92 2.81
CA THR A 59 -8.34 -8.47 1.41
C THR A 59 -6.97 -8.66 0.77
N THR A 60 -6.94 -9.22 -0.44
CA THR A 60 -5.75 -9.22 -1.30
C THR A 60 -5.78 -8.00 -2.22
N LEU A 61 -4.67 -7.26 -2.26
CA LEU A 61 -4.45 -6.14 -3.17
C LEU A 61 -3.31 -6.47 -4.12
N LYS A 62 -3.36 -5.93 -5.34
CA LYS A 62 -2.18 -5.85 -6.20
C LYS A 62 -1.48 -4.53 -5.95
N LEU A 63 -0.23 -4.58 -5.52
CA LEU A 63 0.67 -3.44 -5.45
C LEU A 63 1.49 -3.39 -6.73
N SER A 64 1.54 -2.23 -7.39
CA SER A 64 2.41 -2.01 -8.56
C SER A 64 3.21 -0.73 -8.39
N ALA A 65 4.47 -0.77 -8.81
CA ALA A 65 5.34 0.39 -8.88
C ALA A 65 5.89 0.53 -10.31
N ASP A 66 5.89 1.75 -10.84
CA ASP A 66 6.43 2.04 -12.18
C ASP A 66 7.30 3.31 -12.15
N GLY A 67 8.57 3.16 -12.51
CA GLY A 67 9.51 4.26 -12.62
C GLY A 67 10.79 4.06 -11.83
N LYS A 68 11.41 5.17 -11.41
CA LYS A 68 12.73 5.13 -10.78
C LYS A 68 12.62 4.57 -9.36
N LYS A 69 13.46 3.57 -9.05
CA LYS A 69 13.46 2.82 -7.77
C LYS A 69 12.19 1.98 -7.53
N GLU A 70 11.51 1.54 -8.58
CA GLU A 70 10.29 0.73 -8.47
C GLU A 70 10.47 -0.56 -7.63
N ASP A 71 11.60 -1.28 -7.77
CA ASP A 71 11.89 -2.47 -6.96
C ASP A 71 12.07 -2.16 -5.47
N GLU A 72 12.79 -1.07 -5.15
CA GLU A 72 12.99 -0.63 -3.77
C GLU A 72 11.67 -0.18 -3.13
N ALA A 73 10.84 0.53 -3.90
CA ALA A 73 9.53 0.99 -3.46
C ALA A 73 8.58 -0.18 -3.20
N LEU A 74 8.51 -1.14 -4.14
CA LEU A 74 7.70 -2.35 -4.02
C LEU A 74 8.10 -3.11 -2.75
N LYS A 75 9.40 -3.40 -2.59
CA LYS A 75 9.92 -4.13 -1.44
C LYS A 75 9.57 -3.43 -0.12
N SER A 76 9.85 -2.14 0.00
CA SER A 76 9.68 -1.40 1.25
C SER A 76 8.21 -1.29 1.66
N ILE A 77 7.31 -1.17 0.67
CA ILE A 77 5.86 -1.18 0.93
C ILE A 77 5.39 -2.59 1.31
N VAL A 78 5.82 -3.64 0.59
CA VAL A 78 5.51 -5.03 0.98
C VAL A 78 5.94 -5.31 2.42
N ASP A 79 7.15 -4.88 2.80
CA ASP A 79 7.67 -5.02 4.16
C ASP A 79 6.80 -4.27 5.19
N LEU A 80 6.28 -3.08 4.85
CA LEU A 80 5.36 -2.32 5.69
C LEU A 80 4.02 -3.05 5.93
N PHE A 81 3.46 -3.67 4.89
CA PHE A 81 2.25 -4.51 5.01
C PHE A 81 2.53 -5.76 5.85
N ALA A 82 3.66 -6.42 5.62
CA ALA A 82 4.08 -7.60 6.39
C ALA A 82 4.31 -7.27 7.88
N ALA A 83 4.81 -6.07 8.17
CA ALA A 83 4.95 -5.52 9.53
C ALA A 83 3.63 -5.04 10.15
N ARG A 84 2.48 -5.25 9.50
CA ARG A 84 1.15 -4.83 9.97
C ARG A 84 1.07 -3.35 10.33
N PHE A 85 1.77 -2.47 9.60
CA PHE A 85 1.86 -1.04 9.91
C PHE A 85 2.29 -0.73 11.36
N ASN A 86 3.10 -1.63 11.92
CA ASN A 86 3.60 -1.60 13.29
C ASN A 86 2.47 -1.43 14.33
N GLU A 87 1.31 -2.05 14.09
CA GLU A 87 0.22 -2.14 15.07
C GLU A 87 0.76 -2.70 16.40
N LEU A 88 0.52 -1.96 17.47
CA LEU A 88 0.68 -2.46 18.84
C LEU A 88 -0.64 -3.20 19.09
N GLU A 89 -0.58 -4.50 19.36
CA GLU A 89 -1.72 -5.42 19.45
C GLU A 89 -3.03 -4.83 20.02
#